data_AF-A0A2M8PLZ8-F1
#
_entry.id   AF-A0A2M8PLZ8-F1
#
_cell.length_a   1.000
_cell.length_b   1.000
_cell.length_c   1.000
_cell.angle_alpha   90.00
_cell.angle_beta   90.00
_cell.angle_gamma   90.00
#
_symmetry.space_group_name_H-M   'P 1'
#
loop_
_entity.id
_entity.type
_entity.pdbx_description
1 polymer ?
#
loop_
_entity_poly.entity_id
_entity_poly.type
_entity_poly.pdbx_seq_one_letter_code
_entity_poly.pdbx_strand_id
1 'polypeptide(L)'
;VIIFVLLYMNFKNITESAIVMLSLPFSLVGGIWLMYLLGYHFSVAVAVGFIALAGVAAETGVVMLIYLDHAYKKWQDEGKMLTLKHLTGAIMEGAVERVRPKMMTVSAIMAGLIPIMWG
;
A
#
# COMPACT_ATOMS: atom_id res chain seq x y z
N VAL A 1 12.99 -9.95 1.56
CA VAL A 1 14.25 -9.30 1.99
C VAL A 1 14.63 -8.12 1.10
N ILE A 2 14.77 -8.30 -0.22
CA ILE A 2 15.12 -7.19 -1.13
C ILE A 2 14.13 -6.01 -1.02
N ILE A 3 12.81 -6.30 -0.97
CA ILE A 3 11.78 -5.27 -0.76
C ILE A 3 12.07 -4.44 0.50
N PHE A 4 12.36 -5.08 1.62
CA PHE A 4 12.69 -4.38 2.87
C PHE A 4 13.92 -3.48 2.74
N VAL A 5 14.98 -3.96 2.08
CA VAL A 5 16.21 -3.17 1.87
C VAL A 5 15.95 -1.95 1.00
N LEU A 6 15.19 -2.10 -0.08
CA LEU A 6 14.83 -0.99 -0.98
C LEU A 6 13.98 0.06 -0.25
N LEU A 7 13.01 -0.37 0.56
CA LEU A 7 12.19 0.52 1.38
C LEU A 7 13.05 1.28 2.41
N TYR A 8 13.95 0.56 3.08
CA TYR A 8 14.86 1.16 4.05
C TYR A 8 15.78 2.19 3.39
N MET A 9 16.29 1.94 2.18
CA MET A 9 17.10 2.90 1.45
C MET A 9 16.30 4.14 0.99
N ASN A 10 15.03 3.97 0.64
CA ASN A 10 14.17 5.05 0.17
C ASN A 10 13.81 6.02 1.31
N PHE A 11 13.34 5.49 2.43
CA PHE A 11 12.85 6.29 3.56
C PHE A 11 13.92 6.58 4.62
N LYS A 12 15.00 5.78 4.67
CA LYS A 12 16.02 5.80 5.72
C LYS A 12 15.46 5.69 7.14
N ASN A 13 14.21 5.22 7.27
CA ASN A 13 13.49 5.07 8.52
C ASN A 13 12.98 3.63 8.66
N ILE A 14 13.37 2.97 9.74
CA ILE A 14 13.00 1.58 10.05
C ILE A 14 11.50 1.48 10.33
N THR A 15 10.92 2.47 11.02
CA THR A 15 9.50 2.46 11.41
C THR A 15 8.60 2.52 10.18
N GLU A 16 8.89 3.42 9.25
CA GLU A 16 8.17 3.54 7.98
C GLU A 16 8.27 2.27 7.14
N SER A 17 9.49 1.72 7.01
CA SER A 17 9.71 0.46 6.29
C SER A 17 8.95 -0.71 6.93
N ALA A 18 8.88 -0.76 8.26
CA ALA A 18 8.12 -1.76 9.00
C ALA A 18 6.60 -1.63 8.79
N ILE A 19 6.07 -0.40 8.74
CA ILE A 19 4.65 -0.14 8.45
C ILE A 19 4.28 -0.67 7.06
N VAL A 20 5.13 -0.45 6.05
CA VAL A 20 4.91 -1.03 4.71
C VAL A 20 5.07 -2.54 4.73
N MET A 21 6.04 -3.09 5.46
CA MET A 21 6.18 -4.55 5.60
C MET A 21 4.97 -5.20 6.24
N LEU A 22 4.25 -4.50 7.13
CA LEU A 22 3.01 -4.98 7.71
C LEU A 22 1.88 -5.08 6.69
N SER A 23 1.90 -4.36 5.56
CA SER A 23 0.87 -4.48 4.52
C SER A 23 0.96 -5.79 3.73
N LEU A 24 2.15 -6.38 3.62
CA LEU A 24 2.40 -7.64 2.92
C LEU A 24 1.60 -8.84 3.45
N PRO A 25 1.61 -9.16 4.77
CA PRO A 25 0.80 -10.26 5.26
C PRO A 25 -0.70 -10.04 5.00
N PHE A 26 -1.20 -8.80 5.03
CA PHE A 26 -2.60 -8.54 4.69
C PHE A 26 -2.93 -8.83 3.22
N SER A 27 -2.03 -8.50 2.29
CA SER A 27 -2.23 -8.81 0.88
C SER A 27 -2.23 -10.32 0.64
N LEU A 28 -1.30 -11.05 1.28
CA LEU A 28 -1.25 -12.52 1.21
C LEU A 28 -2.54 -13.17 1.73
N VAL A 29 -3.05 -12.74 2.89
CA VAL A 29 -4.30 -13.26 3.45
C VAL A 29 -5.47 -13.05 2.49
N GLY A 30 -5.58 -11.87 1.87
CA GLY A 30 -6.62 -11.59 0.87
C GLY A 30 -6.51 -12.49 -0.36
N GLY A 31 -5.29 -12.71 -0.88
CA GLY A 31 -5.06 -13.61 -2.01
C GLY A 31 -5.40 -15.06 -1.70
N ILE A 32 -5.03 -15.56 -0.51
CA ILE A 32 -5.37 -16.92 -0.06
C ILE A 32 -6.88 -17.09 0.08
N TRP A 33 -7.57 -16.11 0.66
CA TRP A 33 -9.02 -16.11 0.79
C TRP A 33 -9.72 -16.18 -0.56
N LEU A 34 -9.27 -15.38 -1.53
CA LEU A 34 -9.81 -15.38 -2.89
C LEU A 34 -9.57 -16.75 -3.56
N MET A 35 -8.37 -17.30 -3.43
CA MET A 35 -8.03 -18.61 -3.99
C MET A 35 -8.90 -19.73 -3.40
N TYR A 36 -9.15 -19.68 -2.08
CA TYR A 36 -10.03 -20.62 -1.38
C TYR A 36 -11.48 -20.51 -1.88
N LEU A 37 -12.01 -19.29 -2.04
CA LEU A 37 -13.36 -19.05 -2.53
C LEU A 37 -13.56 -19.55 -3.98
N LEU A 38 -12.55 -19.40 -4.85
CA LEU A 38 -12.60 -19.88 -6.23
C LEU A 38 -12.22 -21.38 -6.37
N GLY A 39 -11.77 -22.04 -5.29
CA GLY A 39 -11.37 -23.45 -5.33
C GLY A 39 -10.10 -23.73 -6.14
N TYR A 40 -9.22 -22.73 -6.30
CA TYR A 40 -7.95 -22.90 -7.02
C TYR A 40 -6.91 -23.62 -6.16
N HIS A 41 -6.06 -24.39 -6.83
CA HIS A 41 -4.97 -25.13 -6.18
C HIS A 41 -3.70 -24.29 -6.13
N PHE A 42 -2.87 -24.52 -5.11
CA PHE A 42 -1.57 -23.87 -5.02
C PHE A 42 -0.64 -24.41 -6.11
N SER A 43 -0.22 -23.54 -7.03
CA SER A 43 0.64 -23.88 -8.17
C SER A 43 1.77 -22.87 -8.33
N VAL A 44 2.73 -23.16 -9.22
CA VAL A 44 3.82 -22.23 -9.55
C VAL A 44 3.26 -20.91 -10.09
N ALA A 45 2.19 -20.94 -10.88
CA ALA A 45 1.55 -19.73 -11.40
C ALA A 45 0.98 -18.86 -10.27
N VAL A 46 0.33 -19.49 -9.29
CA VAL A 46 -0.18 -18.81 -8.09
C VAL A 46 0.96 -18.21 -7.27
N ALA A 47 2.06 -18.93 -7.08
CA ALA A 47 3.22 -18.44 -6.34
C ALA A 47 3.83 -17.18 -7.00
N VAL A 48 3.94 -17.16 -8.34
CA VAL A 48 4.35 -15.96 -9.09
C VAL A 48 3.36 -14.82 -8.90
N GLY A 49 2.06 -15.11 -8.90
CA GLY A 49 1.01 -14.14 -8.59
C GLY A 49 1.16 -13.50 -7.21
N PHE A 50 1.48 -14.30 -6.17
CA PHE A 50 1.74 -13.78 -4.83
C PHE A 50 2.99 -12.90 -4.75
N ILE A 51 4.03 -13.18 -5.55
CA ILE A 51 5.22 -12.31 -5.65
C ILE A 51 4.84 -10.96 -6.29
N ALA A 52 4.04 -10.97 -7.36
CA ALA A 52 3.53 -9.75 -7.97
C ALA A 52 2.64 -8.95 -7.00
N LEU A 53 1.76 -9.63 -6.26
CA LEU A 53 0.90 -9.04 -5.23
C LEU A 53 1.71 -8.38 -4.11
N ALA A 54 2.82 -8.99 -3.69
CA ALA A 54 3.74 -8.42 -2.72
C ALA A 54 4.36 -7.10 -3.21
N GLY A 55 4.71 -7.00 -4.49
CA GLY A 55 5.20 -5.77 -5.12
C GLY A 55 4.15 -4.65 -5.12
N VAL A 56 2.92 -4.96 -5.55
CA VAL A 56 1.80 -3.99 -5.54
C VAL A 56 1.45 -3.54 -4.11
N ALA A 57 1.49 -4.45 -3.13
CA ALA A 57 1.26 -4.12 -1.72
C ALA A 57 2.35 -3.19 -1.16
N ALA A 58 3.60 -3.40 -1.55
CA ALA A 58 4.70 -2.52 -1.19
C ALA A 58 4.52 -1.14 -1.85
N GLU A 59 4.26 -1.08 -3.16
CA GLU A 59 4.02 0.17 -3.90
C GLU A 59 2.92 1.01 -3.25
N THR A 60 1.75 0.41 -2.99
CA THR A 60 0.62 1.11 -2.37
C THR A 60 0.94 1.58 -0.94
N GLY A 61 1.76 0.85 -0.20
CA GLY A 61 2.29 1.28 1.10
C GLY A 61 3.25 2.46 1.01
N VAL A 62 4.19 2.43 0.06
CA VAL A 62 5.15 3.51 -0.20
C VAL A 62 4.43 4.81 -0.58
N VAL A 63 3.51 4.73 -1.54
CA VAL A 63 2.71 5.89 -1.97
C VAL A 63 1.99 6.49 -0.77
N MET A 64 1.39 5.66 0.09
CA MET A 64 0.70 6.15 1.29
C MET A 64 1.62 6.92 2.23
N LEU A 65 2.85 6.45 2.47
CA LEU A 65 3.80 7.17 3.32
C LEU A 65 4.26 8.49 2.71
N ILE A 66 4.52 8.52 1.40
CA ILE A 66 4.93 9.75 0.71
C ILE A 66 3.86 10.84 0.84
N TYR A 67 2.58 10.50 0.63
CA TYR A 67 1.48 11.46 0.80
C TYR A 67 1.34 11.94 2.25
N LEU A 68 1.52 11.05 3.23
CA LEU A 68 1.48 11.43 4.65
C LEU A 68 2.66 12.33 5.05
N ASP A 69 3.89 12.02 4.60
CA ASP A 69 5.07 12.85 4.85
C ASP A 69 4.93 14.24 4.20
N HIS A 70 4.40 14.30 2.98
CA HIS A 70 4.14 15.56 2.29
C HIS A 70 3.08 16.41 3.01
N ALA A 71 1.95 15.80 3.42
CA ALA A 71 0.92 16.50 4.19
C ALA A 71 1.46 16.98 5.55
N TYR A 72 2.27 16.16 6.22
CA TYR A 72 2.93 16.51 7.47
C TYR A 72 3.88 17.70 7.31
N LYS A 73 4.78 17.65 6.31
CA LYS A 73 5.72 18.75 6.02
C LYS A 73 5.02 20.05 5.65
N LYS A 74 4.00 19.99 4.80
CA LYS A 74 3.19 21.17 4.44
C LYS A 74 2.62 21.88 5.68
N TRP A 75 2.01 21.12 6.59
CA TRP A 75 1.45 21.67 7.82
C TRP A 75 2.52 22.15 8.82
N GLN A 76 3.70 21.51 8.80
CA GLN A 76 4.85 21.93 9.60
C GLN A 76 5.43 23.27 9.09
N ASP A 77 5.62 23.42 7.78
CA ASP A 77 6.14 24.63 7.13
C ASP A 77 5.17 25.82 7.29
N GLU A 78 3.87 25.55 7.33
CA GLU A 78 2.83 26.54 7.63
C GLU A 78 2.73 26.91 9.12
N GLY A 79 3.56 26.31 9.99
CA GLY A 79 3.57 26.58 11.43
C GLY A 79 2.30 26.12 12.17
N LYS A 80 1.48 25.26 11.54
CA LYS A 80 0.18 24.83 12.08
C LYS A 80 0.26 23.61 13.00
N MET A 81 1.45 23.04 13.20
CA MET A 81 1.71 21.85 14.03
C MET A 81 1.77 22.15 15.55
N LEU A 82 0.76 22.83 16.09
CA LEU A 82 0.77 23.30 17.49
C LEU A 82 -0.08 22.46 18.45
N THR A 83 -1.02 21.66 17.93
CA THR A 83 -1.95 20.87 18.75
C THR A 83 -2.33 19.55 18.07
N LEU A 84 -2.69 18.51 18.83
CA LEU A 84 -3.19 17.22 18.30
C LEU A 84 -4.36 17.37 17.31
N LYS A 85 -5.21 18.38 17.47
CA LYS A 85 -6.28 18.70 16.50
C LYS A 85 -5.75 19.07 15.11
N HIS A 86 -4.61 19.76 15.05
CA HIS A 86 -3.97 20.11 13.79
C HIS A 86 -3.31 18.88 13.14
N LEU A 87 -2.73 17.98 13.94
CA LEU A 87 -2.21 16.72 13.43
C LEU A 87 -3.32 15.87 12.78
N THR A 88 -4.49 15.77 13.40
CA THR A 88 -5.65 15.07 12.79
C THR A 88 -6.10 15.74 11.50
N GLY A 89 -6.06 17.06 11.43
CA GLY A 89 -6.34 17.82 10.20
C GLY A 89 -5.37 17.50 9.07
N ALA A 90 -4.07 17.48 9.35
CA ALA A 90 -3.02 17.11 8.39
C ALA A 90 -3.18 15.66 7.89
N ILE A 91 -3.47 14.72 8.81
CA ILE A 91 -3.74 13.33 8.47
C ILE A 91 -4.98 13.22 7.60
N MET A 92 -6.05 13.98 7.89
CA MET A 92 -7.28 13.94 7.12
C MET A 92 -7.09 14.50 5.71
N GLU A 93 -6.34 15.60 5.55
CA GLU A 93 -6.00 16.16 4.24
C GLU A 93 -5.20 15.14 3.40
N GLY A 94 -4.11 14.59 3.93
CA GLY A 94 -3.34 13.55 3.26
C GLY A 94 -4.14 12.26 3.01
N ALA A 95 -5.09 11.93 3.90
CA ALA A 95 -5.95 10.76 3.75
C ALA A 95 -7.04 10.93 2.68
N VAL A 96 -7.46 12.15 2.36
CA VAL A 96 -8.41 12.43 1.27
C VAL A 96 -7.67 12.50 -0.07
N GLU A 97 -6.51 13.14 -0.12
CA GLU A 97 -5.70 13.25 -1.33
C GLU A 97 -5.32 11.87 -1.91
N ARG A 98 -5.10 10.88 -1.05
CA ARG A 98 -4.76 9.51 -1.48
C ARG A 98 -5.95 8.70 -2.03
N VAL A 99 -7.21 9.06 -1.74
CA VAL A 99 -8.36 8.22 -2.12
C VAL A 99 -8.45 8.11 -3.63
N ARG A 100 -8.30 9.22 -4.35
CA ARG A 100 -8.42 9.23 -5.82
C ARG A 100 -7.30 8.41 -6.50
N PRO A 101 -6.00 8.59 -6.18
CA PRO A 101 -4.94 7.73 -6.70
C PRO A 101 -5.08 6.26 -6.33
N LYS A 102 -5.44 5.95 -5.07
CA LYS A 102 -5.59 4.56 -4.61
C LYS A 102 -6.74 3.84 -5.31
N MET A 103 -7.88 4.51 -5.48
CA MET A 103 -9.02 3.93 -6.18
C MET A 103 -8.72 3.72 -7.66
N MET A 104 -7.97 4.62 -8.30
CA MET A 104 -7.55 4.46 -9.70
C MET A 104 -6.73 3.18 -9.89
N THR A 105 -5.66 2.98 -9.11
CA THR A 105 -4.79 1.80 -9.23
C THR A 105 -5.53 0.51 -8.89
N VAL A 106 -6.28 0.49 -7.80
CA VAL A 106 -7.06 -0.69 -7.40
C VAL A 106 -8.11 -1.06 -8.46
N SER A 107 -8.79 -0.07 -9.04
CA SER A 107 -9.80 -0.31 -10.08
C SER A 107 -9.17 -0.82 -11.37
N ALA A 108 -8.03 -0.23 -11.78
CA ALA A 108 -7.29 -0.67 -12.97
C ALA A 108 -6.79 -2.12 -12.83
N ILE A 109 -6.25 -2.47 -11.65
CA ILE A 109 -5.77 -3.83 -11.36
C ILE A 109 -6.93 -4.82 -11.37
N MET A 110 -8.05 -4.52 -10.71
CA MET A 110 -9.22 -5.39 -10.73
C MET A 110 -9.79 -5.56 -12.14
N ALA A 111 -9.95 -4.46 -12.89
CA ALA A 111 -10.48 -4.50 -14.25
C ALA A 111 -9.58 -5.29 -15.21
N GLY A 112 -8.25 -5.22 -15.05
CA GLY A 112 -7.29 -5.98 -15.86
C GLY A 112 -7.21 -7.46 -15.50
N LEU A 113 -7.39 -7.82 -14.23
CA LEU A 113 -7.26 -9.20 -13.75
C LEU A 113 -8.57 -10.00 -13.86
N ILE A 114 -9.73 -9.35 -13.73
CA ILE A 114 -11.05 -10.00 -13.83
C ILE A 114 -11.18 -10.86 -15.10
N PRO A 115 -10.90 -10.37 -16.32
CA PRO A 115 -11.05 -11.17 -17.54
C PRO A 115 -10.13 -12.39 -17.57
N ILE A 116 -8.94 -12.29 -16.97
CA ILE A 116 -7.95 -13.37 -16.93
C ILE A 116 -8.39 -14.49 -15.98
N MET A 117 -9.16 -14.16 -14.93
CA MET A 117 -9.66 -15.14 -13.96
C MET A 117 -10.84 -15.97 -14.47
N TRP A 118 -11.64 -15.42 -15.38
CA TRP A 118 -12.79 -16.13 -15.98
C TRP A 118 -12.46 -16.83 -17.31
N GLY A 119 -11.25 -16.61 -17.83
CA GLY A 119 -10.74 -17.21 -19.06
C GLY A 119 -10.19 -18.62 -18.87
#